data_AF-A0A0A6PFZ5-F1
#
_entry.id   AF-A0A0A6PFZ5-F1
#
_cell.length_a   1.000
_cell.length_b   1.000
_cell.length_c   1.000
_cell.angle_alpha   90.00
_cell.angle_beta   90.00
_cell.angle_gamma   90.00
#
_symmetry.space_group_name_H-M   'P 1'
#
loop_
_entity.id
_entity.type
_entity.pdbx_description
1 polymer ?
#
loop_
_entity_poly.entity_id
_entity_poly.type
_entity_poly.pdbx_seq_one_letter_code
_entity_poly.pdbx_strand_id
1 'polypeptide(L)'
;MKKPLTFLLSLAITSPLVAAAEETACLQTNETPLEIISCLDKRGIDLTEQRDKLYQAQIDTLQNRISYLETLIQLQQRQLDALKRDIYQLPQSCQNIQQQEPTKVTGLYSIDVDGSQGEMPLNIYCNMDLHDGGWSLIYATNPDQDEFKSAKQVTPRSARYLAAPLVRALAAHATEILIIDADNPSNFIKSTDDFPIKRLRALQNLNDPDERRRVASAHWEGSEHDRTMYRCDASSEGYPTVIYNANCNKYGLHLGSQNLSRFNFSSSNHPISVYLR
;
A
#
# COMPACT_ATOMS: atom_id res chain seq x y z
N MET A 1 -22.19 12.17 -26.83
CA MET A 1 -22.55 12.84 -28.09
C MET A 1 -21.27 13.30 -28.77
N LYS A 2 -20.83 12.57 -29.81
CA LYS A 2 -19.62 12.88 -30.58
C LYS A 2 -19.98 13.91 -31.67
N LYS A 3 -19.37 15.09 -31.65
CA LYS A 3 -19.34 16.00 -32.81
C LYS A 3 -18.09 15.68 -33.63
N PRO A 4 -18.17 15.52 -34.97
CA PRO A 4 -16.99 15.50 -35.81
C PRO A 4 -16.57 16.95 -36.06
N LEU A 5 -15.33 17.30 -35.70
CA LEU A 5 -14.74 18.58 -36.06
C LEU A 5 -14.11 18.43 -37.45
N THR A 6 -14.89 18.76 -38.47
CA THR A 6 -14.44 18.85 -39.86
C THR A 6 -13.56 20.09 -40.00
N PHE A 7 -12.25 19.94 -39.90
CA PHE A 7 -11.30 21.00 -40.25
C PHE A 7 -10.88 20.81 -41.71
N LEU A 8 -11.54 21.54 -42.61
CA LEU A 8 -11.09 21.76 -43.98
C LEU A 8 -9.85 22.66 -43.93
N LEU A 9 -8.67 22.07 -43.73
CA LEU A 9 -7.41 22.75 -44.06
C LEU A 9 -7.26 22.64 -45.58
N SER A 10 -7.73 23.66 -46.28
CA SER A 10 -7.37 23.88 -47.68
C SER A 10 -5.88 24.18 -47.73
N LEU A 11 -5.07 23.14 -47.91
CA LEU A 11 -3.68 23.28 -48.29
C LEU A 11 -3.67 23.83 -49.72
N ALA A 12 -3.54 25.14 -49.85
CA ALA A 12 -2.95 25.71 -51.06
C ALA A 12 -1.47 25.31 -51.05
N ILE A 13 -1.19 24.06 -51.41
CA ILE A 13 0.10 23.70 -52.00
C ILE A 13 0.16 24.58 -53.24
N THR A 14 1.04 25.57 -53.25
CA THR A 14 1.47 26.15 -54.52
C THR A 14 2.08 25.01 -55.31
N SER A 15 1.25 24.40 -56.16
CA SER A 15 1.64 23.32 -57.06
C SER A 15 2.92 23.74 -57.78
N PRO A 16 3.85 22.82 -58.09
CA PRO A 16 5.04 23.14 -58.89
C PRO A 16 4.72 23.81 -60.25
N LEU A 17 3.46 23.74 -60.69
CA LEU A 17 2.90 24.47 -61.84
C LEU A 17 2.83 26.00 -61.66
N VAL A 18 2.68 26.53 -60.43
CA VAL A 18 2.65 27.99 -60.18
C VAL A 18 4.06 28.58 -60.21
N ALA A 19 5.06 27.84 -59.72
CA ALA A 19 6.46 28.26 -59.79
C ALA A 19 6.99 28.32 -61.24
N ALA A 20 6.59 27.38 -62.09
CA ALA A 20 7.00 27.32 -63.50
C ALA A 20 6.31 28.38 -64.40
N ALA A 21 5.08 28.79 -64.10
CA ALA A 21 4.37 29.81 -64.87
C ALA A 21 4.98 31.22 -64.71
N GLU A 22 5.67 31.48 -63.59
CA GLU A 22 6.18 32.81 -63.26
C GLU A 22 7.70 32.98 -63.45
N GLU A 23 8.47 31.91 -63.67
CA GLU A 23 9.86 32.03 -64.14
C GLU A 23 9.91 32.74 -65.51
N THR A 24 8.88 32.52 -66.33
CA THR A 24 8.58 33.25 -67.56
C THR A 24 8.28 34.74 -67.34
N ALA A 25 7.98 35.19 -66.11
CA ALA A 25 7.60 36.59 -65.84
C ALA A 25 8.80 37.54 -65.70
N CYS A 26 9.97 37.05 -65.25
CA CYS A 26 11.23 37.82 -65.25
C CYS A 26 12.03 37.68 -66.56
N LEU A 27 11.53 36.92 -67.54
CA LEU A 27 12.17 36.64 -68.83
C LEU A 27 11.35 37.21 -69.99
N GLN A 28 10.82 38.44 -69.84
CA GLN A 28 10.13 39.12 -70.93
C GLN A 28 11.14 39.60 -71.99
N THR A 29 10.75 39.52 -73.26
CA THR A 29 11.66 39.51 -74.42
C THR A 29 12.42 40.82 -74.73
N ASN A 30 12.43 41.83 -73.85
CA ASN A 30 13.08 43.13 -74.07
C ASN A 30 13.82 43.69 -72.84
N GLU A 31 14.03 42.92 -71.78
CA GLU A 31 14.71 43.41 -70.56
C GLU A 31 16.24 43.27 -70.65
N THR A 32 16.96 44.24 -70.10
CA THR A 32 18.43 44.22 -70.01
C THR A 32 18.90 43.19 -68.97
N PRO A 33 20.13 42.65 -69.08
CA PRO A 33 20.65 41.67 -68.11
C PRO A 33 20.61 42.15 -66.64
N LEU A 34 20.72 43.46 -66.40
CA LEU A 34 20.63 44.05 -65.06
C LEU A 34 19.20 44.04 -64.51
N GLU A 35 18.18 44.22 -65.36
CA GLU A 35 16.77 44.17 -64.97
C GLU A 35 16.35 42.74 -64.61
N ILE A 36 16.83 41.75 -65.35
CA ILE A 36 16.59 40.33 -65.07
C ILE A 36 17.19 39.91 -63.71
N ILE A 37 18.44 40.31 -63.42
CA ILE A 37 19.08 40.02 -62.11
C ILE A 37 18.29 40.67 -60.97
N SER A 38 17.89 41.93 -61.12
CA SER A 38 17.07 42.64 -60.14
C SER A 38 15.72 41.96 -59.88
N CYS A 39 15.06 41.44 -60.93
CA CYS A 39 13.81 40.69 -60.82
C CYS A 39 13.99 39.38 -60.04
N LEU A 40 15.06 38.62 -60.34
CA LEU A 40 15.37 37.37 -59.66
C LEU A 40 15.75 37.57 -58.19
N ASP A 41 16.52 38.61 -57.87
CA ASP A 41 16.88 38.95 -56.49
C ASP A 41 15.64 39.28 -55.65
N LYS A 42 14.74 40.12 -56.19
CA LYS A 42 13.48 40.48 -55.51
C LYS A 42 12.61 39.24 -55.25
N ARG A 43 12.54 38.32 -56.21
CA ARG A 43 11.77 37.07 -56.09
C ARG A 43 12.40 36.10 -55.09
N GLY A 44 13.73 36.01 -55.05
CA GLY A 44 14.46 35.23 -54.04
C GLY A 44 14.19 35.73 -52.62
N ILE A 45 14.09 37.06 -52.45
CA ILE A 45 13.68 37.69 -51.19
C ILE A 45 12.22 37.32 -50.85
N ASP A 46 11.27 37.48 -51.78
CA ASP A 46 9.84 37.16 -51.55
C ASP A 46 9.60 35.69 -51.16
N LEU A 47 10.29 34.75 -51.82
CA LEU A 47 10.20 33.31 -51.50
C LEU A 47 10.78 33.00 -50.12
N THR A 48 11.87 33.67 -49.74
CA THR A 48 12.46 33.53 -48.40
C THR A 48 11.49 34.05 -47.33
N GLU A 49 10.88 35.21 -47.56
CA GLU A 49 9.91 35.79 -46.63
C GLU A 49 8.65 34.91 -46.49
N GLN A 50 8.14 34.35 -47.59
CA GLN A 50 7.01 33.41 -47.54
C GLN A 50 7.33 32.14 -46.77
N ARG A 51 8.53 31.57 -47.00
CA ARG A 51 9.00 30.39 -46.27
C ARG A 51 9.12 30.67 -44.78
N ASP A 52 9.68 31.82 -44.41
CA ASP A 52 9.88 32.19 -43.02
C ASP A 52 8.52 32.43 -42.32
N LYS A 53 7.55 33.05 -43.01
CA LYS A 53 6.16 33.17 -42.51
C LYS A 53 5.50 31.81 -42.30
N LEU A 54 5.68 30.87 -43.23
CA LEU A 54 5.12 29.52 -43.11
C LEU A 54 5.73 28.77 -41.92
N TYR A 55 7.05 28.81 -41.77
CA TYR A 55 7.72 28.18 -40.63
C TYR A 55 7.33 28.82 -39.30
N GLN A 56 7.21 30.15 -39.25
CA GLN A 56 6.76 30.83 -38.04
C GLN A 56 5.34 30.41 -37.66
N ALA A 57 4.40 30.36 -38.62
CA ALA A 57 3.04 29.90 -38.35
C ALA A 57 2.98 28.45 -37.86
N GLN A 58 3.84 27.57 -38.37
CA GLN A 58 3.97 26.19 -37.89
C GLN A 58 4.54 26.14 -36.47
N ILE A 59 5.59 26.92 -36.18
CA ILE A 59 6.18 27.04 -34.85
C ILE A 59 5.14 27.51 -33.84
N ASP A 60 4.38 28.57 -34.16
CA ASP A 60 3.33 29.11 -33.29
C ASP A 60 2.24 28.06 -33.03
N THR A 61 1.87 27.29 -34.06
CA THR A 61 0.91 26.19 -33.91
C THR A 61 1.43 25.09 -32.99
N LEU A 62 2.71 24.72 -33.12
CA LEU A 62 3.34 23.72 -32.27
C LEU A 62 3.48 24.21 -30.83
N GLN A 63 3.85 25.47 -30.61
CA GLN A 63 3.95 26.07 -29.28
C GLN A 63 2.60 26.07 -28.56
N ASN A 64 1.51 26.43 -29.24
CA ASN A 64 0.16 26.38 -28.68
C ASN A 64 -0.23 24.94 -28.28
N ARG A 65 0.12 23.94 -29.09
CA ARG A 65 -0.13 22.52 -28.76
C ARG A 65 0.71 22.04 -27.58
N ILE A 66 1.98 22.45 -27.50
CA ILE A 66 2.86 22.13 -26.38
C ILE A 66 2.29 22.71 -25.09
N SER A 67 1.93 23.99 -25.08
CA SER A 67 1.33 24.65 -23.92
C SER A 67 0.05 23.94 -23.47
N TYR A 68 -0.81 23.55 -24.41
CA TYR A 68 -2.01 22.77 -24.07
C TYR A 68 -1.65 21.41 -23.45
N LEU A 69 -0.70 20.67 -24.00
CA LEU A 69 -0.27 19.39 -23.44
C LEU A 69 0.35 19.55 -22.04
N GLU A 70 1.14 20.60 -21.81
CA GLU A 70 1.69 20.92 -20.49
C GLU A 70 0.58 21.15 -19.46
N THR A 71 -0.47 21.89 -19.82
CA THR A 71 -1.61 22.09 -18.91
C THR A 71 -2.33 20.79 -18.60
N LEU A 72 -2.47 19.88 -19.57
CA LEU A 72 -3.07 18.56 -19.34
C LEU A 72 -2.21 17.69 -18.42
N ILE A 73 -0.89 17.68 -18.60
CA ILE A 73 0.05 16.94 -17.75
C ILE A 73 -0.04 17.47 -16.32
N GLN A 74 -0.05 18.79 -16.13
CA GLN A 74 -0.19 19.39 -14.81
C GLN A 74 -1.52 19.04 -14.14
N LEU A 75 -2.61 19.00 -14.91
CA LEU A 75 -3.92 18.59 -14.39
C LEU A 75 -3.90 17.12 -13.94
N GLN A 76 -3.34 16.24 -14.77
CA GLN A 76 -3.20 14.82 -14.42
C GLN A 76 -2.33 14.62 -13.18
N GLN A 77 -1.24 15.37 -13.05
CA GLN A 77 -0.37 15.30 -11.88
C GLN A 77 -1.14 15.70 -10.60
N ARG A 78 -1.92 16.78 -10.65
CA ARG A 78 -2.77 17.20 -9.51
C ARG A 78 -3.79 16.13 -9.14
N GLN A 79 -4.40 15.47 -10.12
CA GLN A 79 -5.33 14.37 -9.87
C GLN A 79 -4.63 13.19 -9.21
N LEU A 80 -3.43 12.85 -9.65
CA LEU A 80 -2.61 11.79 -9.07
C LEU A 80 -2.18 12.13 -7.64
N ASP A 81 -1.80 13.38 -7.38
CA ASP A 81 -1.39 13.83 -6.06
C ASP A 81 -2.57 13.85 -5.07
N ALA A 82 -3.78 14.21 -5.54
CA ALA A 82 -4.99 14.12 -4.75
C ALA A 82 -5.29 12.66 -4.36
N LEU A 83 -5.25 11.74 -5.33
CA LEU A 83 -5.45 10.30 -5.07
C LEU A 83 -4.39 9.73 -4.10
N LYS A 84 -3.14 10.15 -4.25
CA LYS A 84 -2.04 9.75 -3.37
C LYS A 84 -2.25 10.22 -1.93
N ARG A 85 -2.74 11.44 -1.71
CA ARG A 85 -3.01 11.94 -0.35
C ARG A 85 -4.01 11.08 0.40
N ASP A 86 -5.06 10.60 -0.27
CA ASP A 86 -6.07 9.77 0.38
C ASP A 86 -5.54 8.39 0.78
N ILE A 87 -4.55 7.86 0.04
CA ILE A 87 -3.86 6.60 0.36
C ILE A 87 -2.80 6.80 1.46
N TYR A 88 -2.03 7.88 1.40
CA TYR A 88 -0.93 8.17 2.33
C TYR A 88 -1.37 8.72 3.70
N GLN A 89 -2.68 8.86 3.94
CA GLN A 89 -3.24 9.27 5.23
C GLN A 89 -3.95 8.12 5.95
N LEU A 90 -3.78 6.88 5.47
CA LEU A 90 -4.32 5.74 6.18
C LEU A 90 -3.58 5.55 7.52
N PRO A 91 -4.30 5.22 8.59
CA PRO A 91 -3.69 4.93 9.88
C PRO A 91 -2.81 3.68 9.78
N GLN A 92 -1.72 3.62 10.54
CA GLN A 92 -0.76 2.52 10.45
C GLN A 92 -1.14 1.30 11.29
N SER A 93 -2.07 1.48 12.23
CA SER A 93 -2.52 0.47 13.17
C SER A 93 -3.94 0.75 13.64
N CYS A 94 -4.56 -0.26 14.27
CA CYS A 94 -5.83 -0.07 14.95
C CYS A 94 -5.72 0.92 16.12
N GLN A 95 -4.54 1.03 16.75
CA GLN A 95 -4.28 2.02 17.79
C GLN A 95 -4.34 3.44 17.24
N ASN A 96 -3.78 3.69 16.05
CA ASN A 96 -3.89 5.01 15.42
C ASN A 96 -5.34 5.37 15.09
N ILE A 97 -6.13 4.40 14.61
CA ILE A 97 -7.58 4.60 14.40
C ILE A 97 -8.25 4.98 15.71
N GLN A 98 -8.01 4.23 16.79
CA GLN A 98 -8.62 4.49 18.09
C GLN A 98 -8.26 5.87 18.65
N GLN A 99 -7.02 6.33 18.44
CA GLN A 99 -6.57 7.66 18.88
C GLN A 99 -7.17 8.79 18.06
N GLN A 100 -7.30 8.61 16.74
CA GLN A 100 -7.82 9.62 15.83
C GLN A 100 -9.35 9.71 15.87
N GLU A 101 -10.02 8.57 15.97
CA GLU A 101 -11.48 8.44 15.97
C GLU A 101 -11.96 7.52 17.11
N PRO A 102 -11.97 7.99 18.39
CA PRO A 102 -12.27 7.14 19.56
C PRO A 102 -13.67 6.52 19.60
N THR A 103 -14.60 6.99 18.75
CA THR A 103 -15.96 6.48 18.63
C THR A 103 -16.10 5.34 17.62
N LYS A 104 -15.01 4.90 16.99
CA LYS A 104 -15.02 3.75 16.08
C LYS A 104 -15.33 2.48 16.85
N VAL A 105 -16.13 1.63 16.23
CA VAL A 105 -16.52 0.33 16.79
C VAL A 105 -15.59 -0.77 16.29
N THR A 106 -15.57 -1.91 16.98
CA THR A 106 -14.87 -3.11 16.50
C THR A 106 -15.30 -3.51 15.08
N GLY A 107 -14.34 -3.83 14.20
CA GLY A 107 -14.64 -4.14 12.80
C GLY A 107 -13.40 -4.24 11.90
N LEU A 108 -13.62 -4.33 10.59
CA LEU A 108 -12.54 -4.32 9.59
C LEU A 108 -12.21 -2.89 9.17
N TYR A 109 -10.92 -2.58 9.12
CA TYR A 109 -10.39 -1.28 8.74
C TYR A 109 -9.24 -1.41 7.76
N SER A 110 -9.13 -0.46 6.83
CA SER A 110 -7.95 -0.34 5.98
C SER A 110 -6.87 0.44 6.71
N ILE A 111 -5.68 -0.15 6.81
CA ILE A 111 -4.50 0.44 7.41
C ILE A 111 -3.31 0.37 6.44
N ASP A 112 -2.35 1.26 6.61
CA ASP A 112 -1.09 1.30 5.86
C ASP A 112 0.09 1.15 6.84
N VAL A 113 0.52 -0.08 7.06
CA VAL A 113 1.44 -0.45 8.16
C VAL A 113 2.84 0.12 7.94
N ASP A 114 3.32 0.09 6.71
CA ASP A 114 4.63 0.56 6.28
C ASP A 114 4.60 1.99 5.72
N GLY A 115 3.42 2.57 5.59
CA GLY A 115 3.22 3.96 5.20
C GLY A 115 3.64 4.21 3.75
N SER A 116 4.10 5.43 3.49
CA SER A 116 4.26 5.91 2.12
C SER A 116 5.25 5.19 1.20
N GLN A 117 6.06 4.29 1.75
CA GLN A 117 7.14 3.58 1.08
C GLN A 117 6.82 2.09 0.87
N GLY A 118 5.56 1.70 1.09
CA GLY A 118 5.13 0.34 1.37
C GLY A 118 4.25 -0.39 0.35
N GLU A 119 3.84 -1.60 0.73
CA GLU A 119 2.82 -2.43 0.06
C GLU A 119 1.45 -1.72 0.01
N MET A 120 0.48 -2.31 -0.71
CA MET A 120 -0.88 -1.77 -0.71
C MET A 120 -1.51 -1.84 0.70
N PRO A 121 -2.43 -0.90 1.04
CA PRO A 121 -3.18 -0.95 2.28
C PRO A 121 -3.81 -2.31 2.57
N LEU A 122 -3.74 -2.71 3.84
CA LEU A 122 -4.22 -3.98 4.38
C LEU A 122 -5.56 -3.77 5.08
N ASN A 123 -6.52 -4.67 4.85
CA ASN A 123 -7.72 -4.76 5.70
C ASN A 123 -7.41 -5.61 6.94
N ILE A 124 -7.43 -4.99 8.11
CA ILE A 124 -7.21 -5.64 9.40
C ILE A 124 -8.47 -5.61 10.24
N TYR A 125 -8.69 -6.64 11.06
CA TYR A 125 -9.71 -6.60 12.08
C TYR A 125 -9.18 -5.85 13.31
N CYS A 126 -9.84 -4.75 13.65
CA CYS A 126 -9.58 -3.96 14.83
C CYS A 126 -10.61 -4.26 15.91
N ASN A 127 -10.13 -4.63 17.10
CA ASN A 127 -10.97 -4.63 18.30
C ASN A 127 -10.80 -3.28 19.03
N MET A 128 -11.88 -2.51 19.07
CA MET A 128 -11.92 -1.16 19.65
C MET A 128 -12.50 -1.13 21.07
N ASP A 129 -12.98 -2.27 21.57
CA ASP A 129 -13.74 -2.33 22.82
C ASP A 129 -12.98 -3.07 23.93
N LEU A 130 -12.17 -4.08 23.59
CA LEU A 130 -11.43 -4.87 24.57
C LEU A 130 -10.24 -4.09 25.12
N HIS A 131 -10.10 -4.04 26.45
CA HIS A 131 -8.92 -3.49 27.14
C HIS A 131 -8.46 -2.13 26.57
N ASP A 132 -9.36 -1.14 26.52
CA ASP A 132 -9.15 0.21 25.96
C ASP A 132 -9.00 0.29 24.43
N GLY A 133 -9.23 -0.81 23.71
CA GLY A 133 -9.31 -0.83 22.26
C GLY A 133 -7.98 -0.64 21.53
N GLY A 134 -8.08 -0.45 20.21
CA GLY A 134 -6.93 -0.24 19.33
C GLY A 134 -6.15 -1.50 18.97
N TRP A 135 -6.74 -2.68 19.12
CA TRP A 135 -6.07 -3.96 18.94
C TRP A 135 -6.15 -4.49 17.51
N SER A 136 -5.01 -4.74 16.89
CA SER A 136 -4.86 -5.31 15.55
C SER A 136 -4.76 -6.84 15.57
N LEU A 137 -5.75 -7.55 15.01
CA LEU A 137 -5.76 -9.02 14.98
C LEU A 137 -4.78 -9.57 13.92
N ILE A 138 -3.85 -10.43 14.35
CA ILE A 138 -2.83 -11.02 13.47
C ILE A 138 -2.96 -12.52 13.27
N TYR A 139 -3.61 -13.21 14.20
CA TYR A 139 -3.67 -14.67 14.25
C TYR A 139 -4.94 -15.11 14.98
N ALA A 140 -5.72 -15.98 14.36
CA ALA A 140 -6.94 -16.51 14.93
C ALA A 140 -7.08 -18.00 14.64
N THR A 141 -7.29 -18.81 15.67
CA THR A 141 -7.55 -20.26 15.53
C THR A 141 -9.03 -20.57 15.64
N ASN A 142 -9.39 -21.77 15.20
CA ASN A 142 -10.72 -22.31 15.36
C ASN A 142 -10.62 -23.83 15.51
N PRO A 143 -11.08 -24.42 16.64
CA PRO A 143 -10.99 -25.85 16.86
C PRO A 143 -11.83 -26.67 15.87
N ASP A 144 -12.84 -26.05 15.24
CA ASP A 144 -13.76 -26.69 14.29
C ASP A 144 -13.27 -26.63 12.84
N GLN A 145 -12.04 -26.15 12.59
CA GLN A 145 -11.48 -25.98 11.25
C GLN A 145 -10.17 -26.75 11.11
N ASP A 146 -10.06 -27.57 10.06
CA ASP A 146 -8.85 -28.37 9.80
C ASP A 146 -7.75 -27.58 9.08
N GLU A 147 -8.10 -26.49 8.39
CA GLU A 147 -7.17 -25.74 7.57
C GLU A 147 -6.70 -24.45 8.26
N PHE A 148 -5.43 -24.46 8.66
CA PHE A 148 -4.75 -23.28 9.21
C PHE A 148 -3.72 -22.72 8.23
N LYS A 149 -3.99 -21.55 7.63
CA LYS A 149 -3.11 -20.95 6.61
C LYS A 149 -3.09 -19.43 6.62
N SER A 150 -2.07 -18.89 5.97
CA SER A 150 -1.91 -17.45 5.76
C SER A 150 -3.09 -16.86 4.98
N ALA A 151 -3.55 -15.67 5.35
CA ALA A 151 -4.56 -14.92 4.63
C ALA A 151 -4.25 -13.42 4.63
N LYS A 152 -4.86 -12.70 3.68
CA LYS A 152 -4.84 -11.23 3.63
C LYS A 152 -5.69 -10.57 4.70
N GLN A 153 -6.59 -11.33 5.31
CA GLN A 153 -7.51 -10.86 6.34
C GLN A 153 -7.65 -11.95 7.39
N VAL A 154 -7.57 -11.55 8.65
CA VAL A 154 -7.80 -12.42 9.81
C VAL A 154 -8.95 -11.84 10.60
N THR A 155 -9.92 -12.67 10.94
CA THR A 155 -11.05 -12.33 11.80
C THR A 155 -11.11 -13.35 12.93
N PRO A 156 -11.79 -13.06 14.06
CA PRO A 156 -11.97 -14.06 15.11
C PRO A 156 -12.51 -15.38 14.54
N ARG A 157 -11.99 -16.51 15.03
CA ARG A 157 -12.36 -17.87 14.58
C ARG A 157 -12.10 -18.20 13.11
N SER A 158 -11.30 -17.41 12.39
CA SER A 158 -11.08 -17.65 10.96
C SER A 158 -10.16 -18.84 10.64
N ALA A 159 -9.42 -19.38 11.63
CA ALA A 159 -8.31 -20.31 11.38
C ALA A 159 -7.30 -19.76 10.36
N ARG A 160 -6.97 -18.47 10.48
CA ARG A 160 -6.04 -17.75 9.60
C ARG A 160 -5.01 -16.96 10.39
N TYR A 161 -3.93 -16.60 9.72
CA TYR A 161 -2.89 -15.74 10.25
C TYR A 161 -2.38 -14.79 9.16
N LEU A 162 -1.84 -13.64 9.56
CA LEU A 162 -1.21 -12.70 8.63
C LEU A 162 0.18 -13.19 8.23
N ALA A 163 0.60 -12.92 7.00
CA ALA A 163 1.93 -13.28 6.53
C ALA A 163 3.04 -12.65 7.40
N ALA A 164 4.15 -13.37 7.58
CA ALA A 164 5.25 -12.95 8.45
C ALA A 164 5.80 -11.51 8.19
N PRO A 165 5.93 -11.04 6.94
CA PRO A 165 6.33 -9.65 6.69
C PRO A 165 5.36 -8.62 7.29
N LEU A 166 4.04 -8.87 7.16
CA LEU A 166 3.01 -7.99 7.71
C LEU A 166 3.02 -7.99 9.24
N VAL A 167 3.20 -9.16 9.86
CA VAL A 167 3.31 -9.24 11.32
C VAL A 167 4.55 -8.53 11.83
N ARG A 168 5.69 -8.64 11.14
CA ARG A 168 6.90 -7.89 11.51
C ARG A 168 6.67 -6.39 11.42
N ALA A 169 6.02 -5.91 10.36
CA ALA A 169 5.71 -4.50 10.19
C ALA A 169 4.77 -4.00 11.30
N LEU A 170 3.68 -4.72 11.59
CA LEU A 170 2.77 -4.37 12.69
C LEU A 170 3.47 -4.39 14.05
N ALA A 171 4.26 -5.44 14.32
CA ALA A 171 4.99 -5.59 15.57
C ALA A 171 6.05 -4.51 15.77
N ALA A 172 6.59 -3.91 14.70
CA ALA A 172 7.55 -2.80 14.80
C ALA A 172 6.92 -1.54 15.41
N HIS A 173 5.61 -1.35 15.24
CA HIS A 173 4.85 -0.24 15.79
C HIS A 173 4.09 -0.59 17.07
N ALA A 174 3.86 -1.87 17.33
CA ALA A 174 3.19 -2.33 18.55
C ALA A 174 4.14 -2.36 19.77
N THR A 175 3.54 -2.21 20.94
CA THR A 175 4.19 -2.29 22.26
C THR A 175 3.63 -3.41 23.13
N GLU A 176 2.41 -3.86 22.85
CA GLU A 176 1.69 -4.85 23.63
C GLU A 176 1.18 -6.01 22.76
N ILE A 177 1.06 -7.18 23.38
CA ILE A 177 0.41 -8.37 22.84
C ILE A 177 -0.75 -8.73 23.75
N LEU A 178 -1.92 -8.98 23.16
CA LEU A 178 -3.10 -9.50 23.84
C LEU A 178 -3.49 -10.83 23.22
N ILE A 179 -3.66 -11.86 24.05
CA ILE A 179 -4.13 -13.19 23.64
C ILE A 179 -5.40 -13.48 24.42
N ILE A 180 -6.49 -13.79 23.71
CA ILE A 180 -7.79 -14.05 24.32
C ILE A 180 -8.40 -15.36 23.81
N ASP A 181 -9.26 -15.96 24.62
CA ASP A 181 -10.29 -16.87 24.14
C ASP A 181 -11.34 -16.06 23.38
N ALA A 182 -11.56 -16.38 22.11
CA ALA A 182 -12.49 -15.66 21.24
C ALA A 182 -13.96 -15.86 21.65
N ASP A 183 -14.29 -16.97 22.32
CA ASP A 183 -15.64 -17.25 22.80
C ASP A 183 -15.85 -16.76 24.24
N ASN A 184 -14.77 -16.60 25.01
CA ASN A 184 -14.82 -16.01 26.35
C ASN A 184 -13.66 -15.02 26.58
N PRO A 185 -13.80 -13.75 26.14
CA PRO A 185 -12.73 -12.75 26.24
C PRO A 185 -12.28 -12.42 27.68
N SER A 186 -13.02 -12.86 28.70
CA SER A 186 -12.57 -12.77 30.10
C SER A 186 -11.39 -13.70 30.41
N ASN A 187 -11.14 -14.70 29.56
CA ASN A 187 -9.97 -15.57 29.60
C ASN A 187 -8.90 -14.99 28.67
N PHE A 188 -7.90 -14.32 29.25
CA PHE A 188 -6.88 -13.62 28.49
C PHE A 188 -5.54 -13.57 29.19
N ILE A 189 -4.52 -13.27 28.38
CA ILE A 189 -3.23 -12.75 28.84
C ILE A 189 -2.85 -11.52 28.03
N LYS A 190 -2.27 -10.53 28.69
CA LYS A 190 -1.75 -9.31 28.08
C LYS A 190 -0.30 -9.11 28.52
N SER A 191 0.58 -8.73 27.61
CA SER A 191 1.97 -8.48 27.96
C SER A 191 2.11 -7.26 28.88
N THR A 192 2.97 -7.35 29.89
CA THR A 192 3.26 -6.26 30.84
C THR A 192 4.57 -5.53 30.52
N ASP A 193 5.39 -6.09 29.64
CA ASP A 193 6.65 -5.52 29.18
C ASP A 193 6.91 -5.82 27.69
N ASP A 194 8.06 -5.39 27.20
CA ASP A 194 8.41 -5.46 25.79
C ASP A 194 9.05 -6.78 25.36
N PHE A 195 9.23 -7.75 26.27
CA PHE A 195 9.90 -9.00 25.95
C PHE A 195 9.13 -9.82 24.90
N PRO A 196 7.81 -10.10 25.06
CA PRO A 196 7.06 -10.87 24.06
C PRO A 196 7.05 -10.21 22.68
N ILE A 197 6.86 -8.88 22.62
CA ILE A 197 6.80 -8.16 21.34
C ILE A 197 8.16 -8.13 20.64
N LYS A 198 9.28 -8.03 21.37
CA LYS A 198 10.64 -8.15 20.80
C LYS A 198 10.85 -9.50 20.13
N ARG A 199 10.38 -10.59 20.74
CA ARG A 199 10.47 -11.94 20.14
C ARG A 199 9.60 -12.06 18.89
N LEU A 200 8.38 -11.52 18.91
CA LEU A 200 7.51 -11.53 17.73
C LEU A 200 8.09 -10.76 16.55
N ARG A 201 8.78 -9.63 16.78
CA ARG A 201 9.52 -8.89 15.73
C ARG A 201 10.59 -9.76 15.06
N ALA A 202 11.23 -10.63 15.83
CA ALA A 202 12.17 -11.64 15.35
C ALA A 202 11.48 -12.91 14.79
N LEU A 203 10.15 -12.94 14.75
CA LEU A 203 9.31 -14.11 14.40
C LEU A 203 9.59 -15.33 15.28
N GLN A 204 10.08 -15.11 16.49
CA GLN A 204 10.32 -16.16 17.48
C GLN A 204 9.05 -16.41 18.28
N ASN A 205 9.03 -17.56 18.96
CA ASN A 205 8.05 -17.88 19.99
C ASN A 205 8.02 -16.77 21.07
N LEU A 206 6.84 -16.46 21.61
CA LEU A 206 6.64 -15.36 22.56
C LEU A 206 7.27 -15.63 23.94
N ASN A 207 7.59 -16.88 24.27
CA ASN A 207 8.42 -17.24 25.42
C ASN A 207 9.86 -17.56 25.02
N ASP A 208 10.79 -17.38 25.96
CA ASP A 208 12.14 -17.95 25.85
C ASP A 208 12.10 -19.47 26.09
N PRO A 209 12.88 -20.31 25.39
CA PRO A 209 13.12 -21.68 25.84
C PRO A 209 13.96 -21.79 27.11
N ASP A 210 14.88 -20.85 27.34
CA ASP A 210 15.89 -20.95 28.41
C ASP A 210 15.45 -20.24 29.72
N GLU A 211 14.29 -19.60 29.70
CA GLU A 211 13.80 -18.83 30.84
C GLU A 211 13.24 -19.71 31.97
N ARG A 212 13.30 -19.21 33.21
CA ARG A 212 12.76 -19.92 34.38
C ARG A 212 11.27 -19.65 34.51
N ARG A 213 10.51 -20.67 34.95
CA ARG A 213 9.03 -20.64 35.17
C ARG A 213 8.41 -19.31 35.62
N ARG A 214 8.89 -18.76 36.74
CA ARG A 214 8.29 -17.55 37.35
C ARG A 214 8.59 -16.28 36.55
N VAL A 215 9.65 -16.29 35.75
CA VAL A 215 10.05 -15.17 34.90
C VAL A 215 9.17 -15.15 33.66
N ALA A 216 8.94 -16.31 33.03
CA ALA A 216 8.04 -16.43 31.89
C ALA A 216 6.63 -15.87 32.14
N SER A 217 6.08 -16.11 33.33
CA SER A 217 4.77 -15.55 33.72
C SER A 217 4.77 -14.10 34.15
N ALA A 218 5.93 -13.52 34.46
CA ALA A 218 6.02 -12.12 34.87
C ALA A 218 5.83 -11.15 33.69
N HIS A 219 6.07 -11.63 32.47
CA HIS A 219 5.81 -10.91 31.21
C HIS A 219 4.32 -10.75 30.89
N TRP A 220 3.42 -11.36 31.67
CA TRP A 220 2.00 -11.44 31.39
C TRP A 220 1.16 -11.08 32.61
N GLU A 221 0.05 -10.39 32.36
CA GLU A 221 -1.07 -10.22 33.29
C GLU A 221 -2.36 -10.79 32.67
N GLY A 222 -3.43 -10.88 33.47
CA GLY A 222 -4.73 -11.38 33.03
C GLY A 222 -5.14 -12.67 33.72
N SER A 223 -6.36 -13.12 33.47
CA SER A 223 -6.97 -14.29 34.15
C SER A 223 -6.23 -15.60 33.90
N GLU A 224 -5.54 -15.73 32.77
CA GLU A 224 -4.83 -16.95 32.38
C GLU A 224 -3.30 -16.79 32.44
N HIS A 225 -2.76 -15.75 33.10
CA HIS A 225 -1.32 -15.46 33.05
C HIS A 225 -0.46 -16.60 33.64
N ASP A 226 -0.93 -17.30 34.68
CA ASP A 226 -0.24 -18.47 35.25
C ASP A 226 -0.07 -19.62 34.25
N ARG A 227 -0.88 -19.66 33.18
CA ARG A 227 -0.77 -20.67 32.11
C ARG A 227 0.47 -20.49 31.24
N THR A 228 1.09 -19.31 31.28
CA THR A 228 2.34 -19.03 30.58
C THR A 228 3.55 -19.63 31.30
N MET A 229 3.41 -20.09 32.55
CA MET A 229 4.46 -20.87 33.19
C MET A 229 4.67 -22.20 32.47
N TYR A 230 5.91 -22.57 32.14
CA TYR A 230 6.21 -23.82 31.43
C TYR A 230 7.25 -24.69 32.15
N ARG A 231 7.18 -26.03 31.95
CA ARG A 231 7.88 -26.99 32.80
C ARG A 231 9.17 -27.57 32.19
N CYS A 232 9.35 -27.47 30.87
CA CYS A 232 10.49 -27.96 30.10
C CYS A 232 10.74 -27.07 28.86
N ASP A 233 11.78 -27.36 28.06
CA ASP A 233 12.25 -26.53 26.93
C ASP A 233 11.12 -26.08 25.98
N ALA A 234 11.07 -24.77 25.69
CA ALA A 234 10.14 -24.24 24.71
C ALA A 234 10.53 -24.69 23.30
N SER A 235 9.57 -24.69 22.38
CA SER A 235 9.86 -24.87 20.97
C SER A 235 10.76 -23.74 20.46
N SER A 236 11.75 -24.09 19.63
CA SER A 236 12.53 -23.12 18.86
C SER A 236 11.79 -22.63 17.61
N GLU A 237 10.69 -23.29 17.24
CA GLU A 237 9.79 -22.79 16.19
C GLU A 237 9.09 -21.51 16.65
N GLY A 238 8.80 -20.63 15.70
CA GLY A 238 8.19 -19.34 15.97
C GLY A 238 6.96 -19.08 15.10
N TYR A 239 6.66 -17.80 14.89
CA TYR A 239 5.52 -17.39 14.08
C TYR A 239 5.67 -17.88 12.63
N PRO A 240 4.62 -18.45 11.99
CA PRO A 240 3.26 -18.64 12.49
C PRO A 240 2.99 -20.04 13.08
N THR A 241 3.97 -20.96 13.07
CA THR A 241 3.72 -22.38 13.41
C THR A 241 3.54 -22.59 14.90
N VAL A 242 4.35 -21.91 15.71
CA VAL A 242 4.31 -21.95 17.18
C VAL A 242 4.47 -20.54 17.72
N ILE A 243 3.38 -19.96 18.24
CA ILE A 243 3.38 -18.60 18.81
C ILE A 243 3.68 -18.64 20.31
N TYR A 244 3.15 -19.65 21.01
CA TYR A 244 3.42 -19.87 22.42
C TYR A 244 3.44 -21.36 22.66
N ASN A 245 4.48 -21.87 23.33
CA ASN A 245 4.50 -23.28 23.72
C ASN A 245 5.08 -23.48 25.11
N ALA A 246 4.19 -23.79 26.05
CA ALA A 246 4.53 -24.27 27.38
C ALA A 246 4.60 -25.81 27.44
N ASN A 247 5.59 -26.40 26.75
CA ASN A 247 5.80 -27.85 26.75
C ASN A 247 5.86 -28.46 28.17
N CYS A 248 5.43 -29.73 28.27
CA CYS A 248 5.38 -30.55 29.48
C CYS A 248 4.62 -29.96 30.68
N ASN A 249 3.86 -28.88 30.50
CA ASN A 249 2.92 -28.41 31.50
C ASN A 249 1.52 -28.91 31.10
N LYS A 250 0.94 -29.81 31.91
CA LYS A 250 -0.47 -30.23 31.76
C LYS A 250 -1.44 -29.04 31.81
N TYR A 251 -0.98 -27.89 32.26
CA TYR A 251 -1.73 -26.66 32.48
C TYR A 251 -1.19 -25.47 31.68
N GLY A 252 -0.29 -25.70 30.73
CA GLY A 252 0.37 -24.64 29.97
C GLY A 252 -0.47 -24.14 28.78
N LEU A 253 -0.22 -22.89 28.39
CA LEU A 253 -0.70 -22.31 27.14
C LEU A 253 0.02 -22.97 25.95
N HIS A 254 -0.76 -23.42 24.98
CA HIS A 254 -0.26 -23.89 23.70
C HIS A 254 -0.98 -23.12 22.59
N LEU A 255 -0.21 -22.50 21.69
CA LEU A 255 -0.69 -21.77 20.53
C LEU A 255 0.16 -22.14 19.31
N GLY A 256 -0.45 -22.89 18.39
CA GLY A 256 0.19 -23.31 17.15
C GLY A 256 -0.80 -23.83 16.11
N SER A 257 -0.25 -24.27 14.98
CA SER A 257 -0.97 -24.50 13.71
C SER A 257 -1.81 -25.77 13.61
N GLN A 258 -1.76 -26.70 14.58
CA GLN A 258 -2.42 -28.02 14.50
C GLN A 258 -3.68 -28.15 15.38
N ASN A 259 -4.51 -27.11 15.47
CA ASN A 259 -5.70 -27.14 16.34
C ASN A 259 -5.34 -27.48 17.80
N LEU A 260 -4.22 -26.97 18.31
CA LEU A 260 -3.80 -27.16 19.70
C LEU A 260 -3.91 -25.87 20.52
N SER A 261 -4.73 -24.92 20.09
CA SER A 261 -4.90 -23.64 20.77
C SER A 261 -5.72 -23.81 22.03
N ARG A 262 -5.07 -23.65 23.19
CA ARG A 262 -5.70 -23.79 24.50
C ARG A 262 -4.85 -23.12 25.56
N PHE A 263 -5.50 -22.45 26.51
CA PHE A 263 -4.82 -21.93 27.70
C PHE A 263 -4.35 -23.04 28.64
N ASN A 264 -4.99 -24.21 28.61
CA ASN A 264 -4.65 -25.32 29.47
C ASN A 264 -4.51 -26.59 28.62
N PHE A 265 -3.34 -27.23 28.63
CA PHE A 265 -3.10 -28.44 27.84
C PHE A 265 -4.17 -29.53 28.04
N SER A 266 -4.68 -29.65 29.27
CA SER A 266 -5.69 -30.65 29.66
C SER A 266 -7.13 -30.27 29.31
N SER A 267 -7.38 -29.07 28.78
CA SER A 267 -8.72 -28.67 28.33
C SER A 267 -8.97 -29.03 26.87
N SER A 268 -10.23 -28.92 26.45
CA SER A 268 -10.58 -28.84 25.04
C SER A 268 -9.84 -27.69 24.35
N ASN A 269 -9.77 -27.75 23.02
CA ASN A 269 -9.30 -26.60 22.25
C ASN A 269 -10.31 -25.47 22.31
N HIS A 270 -9.79 -24.24 22.30
CA HIS A 270 -10.57 -23.01 22.27
C HIS A 270 -10.15 -22.21 21.03
N PRO A 271 -11.08 -21.45 20.42
CA PRO A 271 -10.68 -20.47 19.43
C PRO A 271 -9.89 -19.37 20.13
N ILE A 272 -8.64 -19.14 19.71
CA ILE A 272 -7.77 -18.12 20.30
C ILE A 272 -7.53 -17.02 19.28
N SER A 273 -7.55 -15.76 19.74
CA SER A 273 -7.17 -14.60 18.95
C SER A 273 -5.95 -13.91 19.56
N VAL A 274 -4.96 -13.57 18.72
CA VAL A 274 -3.74 -12.86 19.10
C VAL A 274 -3.74 -11.48 18.44
N TYR A 275 -3.68 -10.45 19.27
CA TYR A 275 -3.72 -9.06 18.88
C TYR A 275 -2.42 -8.33 19.23
N LEU A 276 -2.11 -7.29 18.45
CA LEU A 276 -1.02 -6.35 18.69
C LEU A 276 -1.57 -4.94 18.91
N ARG A 277 -0.91 -4.15 19.76
CA ARG A 277 -1.21 -2.73 19.96
C ARG A 277 0.04 -1.94 20.26
#